data_AF-A0A2W2DP24-F1
#
_entry.id   AF-A0A2W2DP24-F1
#
_cell.length_a   1.000
_cell.length_b   1.000
_cell.length_c   1.000
_cell.angle_alpha   90.00
_cell.angle_beta   90.00
_cell.angle_gamma   90.00
#
_symmetry.space_group_name_H-M   'P 1'
#
loop_
_entity.id
_entity.type
_entity.pdbx_description
1 polymer ?
#
loop_
_entity_poly.entity_id
_entity_poly.type
_entity_poly.pdbx_seq_one_letter_code
_entity_poly.pdbx_strand_id
1 'polypeptide(L)'
;MSFFKNNTKRIPTEVKLLTDIQNALADAPTTEEKPFLLEAEQSLKDKKYLPKILSDLQFFLTPLAIKSALSPKVKVIYLNLISDK
;
A
#
# COMPACT_ATOMS: atom_id res chain seq x y z
N MET A 1 -7.19 -41.28 -7.32
CA MET A 1 -6.40 -40.07 -7.63
C MET A 1 -6.98 -38.91 -6.85
N SER A 2 -6.31 -38.51 -5.77
CA SER A 2 -6.75 -37.39 -4.91
C SER A 2 -6.23 -36.08 -5.48
N PHE A 3 -7.13 -35.21 -5.93
CA PHE A 3 -6.83 -33.85 -6.33
C PHE A 3 -6.70 -32.99 -5.06
N PHE A 4 -5.48 -32.80 -4.58
CA PHE A 4 -5.20 -31.79 -3.55
C PHE A 4 -5.41 -30.40 -4.19
N LYS A 5 -6.53 -29.75 -3.85
CA LYS A 5 -6.70 -28.31 -4.07
C LYS A 5 -5.71 -27.59 -3.18
N ASN A 6 -4.63 -27.07 -3.76
CA ASN A 6 -3.74 -26.12 -3.11
C ASN A 6 -4.55 -24.84 -2.83
N ASN A 7 -5.20 -24.78 -1.66
CA ASN A 7 -5.74 -23.56 -1.09
C ASN A 7 -4.57 -22.67 -0.66
N THR A 8 -3.90 -22.03 -1.61
CA THR A 8 -3.10 -20.85 -1.31
C THR A 8 -4.06 -19.83 -0.71
N LYS A 9 -4.01 -19.65 0.62
CA LYS A 9 -4.67 -18.54 1.30
C LYS A 9 -4.16 -17.26 0.64
N ARG A 10 -4.90 -16.72 -0.33
CA ARG A 10 -4.61 -15.41 -0.90
C ARG A 10 -4.80 -14.44 0.25
N ILE A 11 -3.71 -13.88 0.75
CA ILE A 11 -3.79 -12.78 1.71
C ILE A 11 -4.62 -11.70 1.00
N PRO A 12 -5.70 -11.20 1.61
CA PRO A 12 -6.48 -10.13 1.00
C PRO A 12 -5.57 -8.96 0.66
N THR A 13 -5.72 -8.39 -0.53
CA THR A 13 -4.90 -7.26 -1.00
C THR A 13 -4.86 -6.12 0.03
N GLU A 14 -5.96 -5.91 0.74
CA GLU A 14 -6.09 -4.95 1.85
C GLU A 14 -5.13 -5.25 3.00
N VAL A 15 -5.01 -6.52 3.41
CA VAL A 15 -4.13 -6.94 4.51
C VAL A 15 -2.66 -6.79 4.10
N LYS A 16 -2.34 -7.11 2.84
CA LYS A 16 -0.99 -6.91 2.30
C LYS A 16 -0.64 -5.42 2.28
N LEU A 17 -1.53 -4.58 1.73
CA LEU A 17 -1.34 -3.14 1.67
C LEU A 17 -1.19 -2.52 3.07
N LEU A 18 -2.04 -2.93 4.03
CA LEU A 18 -1.95 -2.47 5.41
C LEU A 18 -0.59 -2.81 6.03
N THR A 19 -0.12 -4.05 5.83
CA THR A 19 1.17 -4.51 6.32
C THR A 19 2.31 -3.70 5.71
N ASP A 20 2.26 -3.44 4.40
CA ASP A 20 3.28 -2.66 3.71
C ASP A 20 3.30 -1.20 4.20
N ILE A 21 2.14 -0.59 4.43
CA ILE A 21 2.00 0.75 5.00
C ILE A 21 2.57 0.82 6.41
N GLN A 22 2.28 -0.16 7.27
CA GLN A 22 2.81 -0.23 8.63
C GLN A 22 4.33 -0.37 8.65
N ASN A 23 4.87 -1.21 7.75
CA ASN A 23 6.31 -1.33 7.56
C ASN A 23 6.94 -0.02 7.09
N ALA A 24 6.28 0.70 6.16
CA ALA A 24 6.75 2.00 5.71
C ALA A 24 6.69 3.07 6.81
N LEU A 25 5.66 3.04 7.67
CA LEU A 25 5.54 3.92 8.83
C LEU A 25 6.61 3.64 9.90
N ALA A 26 7.02 2.39 10.07
CA ALA A 26 8.08 1.99 10.99
C ALA A 26 9.49 2.37 10.49
N ASP A 27 9.70 2.43 9.17
CA ASP A 27 11.00 2.73 8.53
C ASP A 27 11.26 4.24 8.36
N ALA A 28 10.69 5.08 9.24
CA ALA A 28 10.82 6.53 9.26
C ALA A 28 10.54 7.20 7.89
N PRO A 29 9.27 7.21 7.43
CA PRO A 29 8.90 7.83 6.17
C PRO A 29 9.12 9.35 6.24
N THR A 30 9.21 9.97 5.07
CA THR A 30 9.40 11.43 5.01
C THR A 30 8.20 12.17 5.61
N THR A 31 8.43 13.41 6.07
CA THR A 31 7.39 14.25 6.68
C THR A 31 6.22 14.51 5.72
N GLU A 32 6.47 14.46 4.41
CA GLU A 32 5.45 14.60 3.36
C GLU A 32 4.64 13.31 3.17
N GLU A 33 5.25 12.12 3.25
CA GLU A 33 4.56 10.83 3.06
C GLU A 33 3.75 10.38 4.28
N LYS A 34 4.28 10.66 5.48
CA LYS A 34 3.72 10.21 6.75
C LYS A 34 2.22 10.47 6.91
N PRO A 35 1.66 11.68 6.65
CA PRO A 35 0.22 11.90 6.79
C PRO A 35 -0.61 11.02 5.84
N PHE A 36 -0.15 10.81 4.60
CA PHE A 36 -0.86 9.99 3.62
C PHE A 36 -0.85 8.51 3.99
N LEU A 37 0.27 8.01 4.52
CA LEU A 37 0.37 6.63 5.01
C LEU A 37 -0.54 6.40 6.23
N LEU A 38 -0.60 7.36 7.15
CA LEU A 38 -1.50 7.27 8.31
C LEU A 38 -2.98 7.30 7.89
N GLU A 39 -3.35 8.17 6.95
CA GLU A 39 -4.72 8.23 6.43
C GLU A 39 -5.13 6.94 5.71
N ALA A 40 -4.23 6.38 4.92
CA ALA A 40 -4.45 5.09 4.26
C ALA A 40 -4.55 3.94 5.26
N GLU A 41 -3.68 3.91 6.29
CA GLU A 41 -3.75 2.92 7.38
C GLU A 41 -5.11 2.97 8.09
N GLN A 42 -5.56 4.17 8.46
CA GLN A 42 -6.84 4.37 9.12
C GLN A 42 -8.00 3.97 8.20
N SER A 43 -7.95 4.35 6.92
CA SER A 43 -9.00 4.01 5.95
C SER A 43 -9.11 2.51 5.70
N LEU A 44 -7.99 1.77 5.74
CA LEU A 44 -7.98 0.30 5.67
C LEU A 44 -8.56 -0.33 6.93
N LYS A 45 -8.23 0.20 8.12
CA LYS A 45 -8.83 -0.25 9.40
C LYS A 45 -10.35 -0.01 9.43
N ASP A 46 -10.80 1.11 8.89
CA ASP A 46 -12.20 1.47 8.77
C ASP A 46 -12.94 0.69 7.67
N LYS A 47 -12.26 -0.22 6.95
CA LYS A 47 -12.80 -0.98 5.82
C LYS A 47 -13.42 -0.10 4.74
N LYS A 48 -12.85 1.09 4.51
CA LYS A 48 -13.26 1.93 3.38
C LYS A 48 -12.97 1.24 2.06
N TYR A 49 -13.64 1.69 1.01
CA TYR A 49 -13.53 1.13 -0.33
C TYR A 49 -12.08 1.12 -0.84
N LEU A 50 -11.48 -0.06 -0.98
CA LEU A 50 -10.07 -0.23 -1.34
C LEU A 50 -9.66 0.53 -2.61
N PRO A 51 -10.41 0.49 -3.74
CA PRO A 51 -10.03 1.23 -4.94
C PRO A 51 -9.90 2.75 -4.73
N LYS A 52 -10.66 3.32 -3.79
CA LYS A 52 -10.52 4.72 -3.40
C LYS A 52 -9.20 4.94 -2.66
N ILE A 53 -8.88 4.09 -1.69
CA ILE A 53 -7.61 4.16 -0.94
C ILE A 53 -6.40 4.05 -1.88
N LEU A 54 -6.45 3.12 -2.85
CA LEU A 54 -5.40 2.95 -3.86
C LEU A 54 -5.27 4.20 -4.75
N SER A 55 -6.39 4.76 -5.19
CA SER A 55 -6.39 5.98 -6.02
C SER A 55 -5.85 7.19 -5.26
N ASP A 56 -6.26 7.37 -4.00
CA ASP A 56 -5.80 8.45 -3.13
C ASP A 56 -4.29 8.31 -2.87
N LEU A 57 -3.82 7.12 -2.49
CA LEU A 57 -2.38 6.84 -2.33
C LEU A 57 -1.62 7.12 -3.62
N GLN A 58 -2.10 6.65 -4.77
CA GLN A 58 -1.45 6.92 -6.04
C GLN A 58 -1.37 8.44 -6.31
N PHE A 59 -2.48 9.16 -6.13
CA PHE A 59 -2.56 10.59 -6.35
C PHE A 59 -1.55 11.36 -5.50
N PHE A 60 -1.38 11.01 -4.22
CA PHE A 60 -0.43 11.66 -3.33
C PHE A 60 1.02 11.22 -3.55
N LEU A 61 1.26 9.95 -3.88
CA LEU A 61 2.61 9.41 -4.05
C LEU A 61 3.20 9.70 -5.43
N THR A 62 2.39 9.85 -6.49
CA THR A 62 2.87 10.19 -7.85
C THR A 62 3.74 11.45 -7.91
N PRO A 63 3.34 12.61 -7.34
CA PRO A 63 4.20 13.80 -7.37
C PRO A 63 5.52 13.61 -6.61
N LEU A 64 5.50 12.84 -5.51
CA LEU A 64 6.72 12.49 -4.77
C LEU A 64 7.61 11.52 -5.55
N ALA A 65 7.01 10.58 -6.28
CA ALA A 65 7.70 9.65 -7.17
C ALA A 65 8.41 10.39 -8.30
N ILE A 66 7.73 11.35 -8.93
CA ILE A 66 8.30 12.20 -9.99
C ILE A 66 9.51 12.98 -9.47
N LYS A 67 9.41 13.51 -8.24
CA LYS A 67 10.51 14.23 -7.57
C LYS A 67 11.61 13.32 -7.02
N SER A 68 11.50 12.00 -7.17
CA SER A 68 12.38 11.02 -6.52
C SER A 68 12.50 11.21 -5.00
N ALA A 69 11.45 11.75 -4.37
CA ALA A 69 11.38 12.06 -2.94
C ALA A 69 10.76 10.93 -2.10
N LEU A 70 10.45 9.79 -2.74
CA LEU A 70 9.86 8.65 -2.06
C LEU A 70 10.89 7.89 -1.21
N SER A 71 10.51 7.54 0.02
CA SER A 71 11.30 6.62 0.84
C SER A 71 11.32 5.21 0.22
N PRO A 72 12.35 4.39 0.50
CA PRO A 72 12.51 3.08 -0.16
C PRO A 72 11.29 2.16 -0.02
N LYS A 73 10.66 2.12 1.16
CA LYS A 73 9.46 1.30 1.42
C LYS A 73 8.23 1.84 0.69
N VAL A 74 8.03 3.16 0.71
CA VAL A 74 6.90 3.80 0.03
C VAL A 74 7.03 3.69 -1.48
N LYS A 75 8.25 3.70 -2.01
CA LYS A 75 8.52 3.41 -3.41
C LYS A 75 8.07 2.01 -3.81
N VAL A 76 8.32 0.99 -2.98
CA VAL A 76 7.82 -0.38 -3.23
C VAL A 76 6.29 -0.42 -3.23
N ILE A 77 5.64 0.27 -2.29
CA ILE A 77 4.17 0.41 -2.27
C ILE A 77 3.69 1.03 -3.58
N TYR A 78 4.25 2.18 -3.96
CA TYR A 78 3.88 2.89 -5.19
C TYR A 78 4.06 2.02 -6.44
N LEU A 79 5.16 1.28 -6.55
CA LEU A 79 5.39 0.36 -7.66
C LEU A 79 4.33 -0.75 -7.70
N ASN A 80 3.96 -1.30 -6.55
CA ASN A 80 2.88 -2.29 -6.47
C ASN A 80 1.54 -1.68 -6.90
N LEU A 81 1.24 -0.43 -6.53
CA LEU A 81 0.01 0.27 -6.94
C LEU A 81 -0.11 0.42 -8.46
N ILE A 82 0.99 0.76 -9.13
CA ILE A 82 0.98 0.99 -10.60
C ILE A 82 1.15 -0.29 -11.41
N SER A 83 1.72 -1.35 -10.82
CA SER A 83 2.00 -2.62 -11.51
C SER A 83 0.82 -3.59 -11.47
N ASP A 84 -0.13 -3.42 -10.55
CA ASP A 84 -1.35 -4.24 -10.43
C ASP A 84 -2.47 -3.78 -11.40
N LYS A 85 -2.11 -3.05 -12.46
CA LYS A 85 -3.03 -2.48 -13.47
C LYS A 85 -3.28 -3.41 -14.65
#